data_AF-A0A0M2LV62-F1
#
_entry.id   AF-A0A0M2LV62-F1
#
_cell.length_a   1.000
_cell.length_b   1.000
_cell.length_c   1.000
_cell.angle_alpha   90.00
_cell.angle_beta   90.00
_cell.angle_gamma   90.00
#
_symmetry.space_group_name_H-M   'P 1'
#
loop_
_entity.id
_entity.type
_entity.pdbx_description
1 polymer ?
#
loop_
_entity_poly.entity_id
_entity_poly.type
_entity_poly.pdbx_seq_one_letter_code
_entity_poly.pdbx_strand_id
1 'polypeptide(L)'
;MSTIEQIIQVCGDRTVCLVDGASISDPDSLASVLPSGARVLVIPAPDQAQSVSSGTVANEFKAATGAQTVVVIEDRAKDRFGVASNGDANKIATELNSQNLPDGGEAVANIASTLVSAGPAPSGGQGDGGAPWIVGAGVLVLVAVGAAVTTLLIRRSRNAKRAVGASRKLEKQLEAALHGENGEFVRDAIDEIRRLAGAYPELGPRLNGLSEHLSELFVRVRSRGTDQQLRLLLVQYRDTLSKLVKALADDYYGDVQRNPQYWSNPQGRLAEVQRAVDSVDLQAVENIRQVNESRDLEFKVALDSLIKAVNDAKLSDVYSDRDPSNPQS
;
A
#
# COMPACT_ATOMS: atom_id res chain seq x y z
N MET A 1 -14.02 -27.15 2.54
CA MET A 1 -13.45 -26.68 1.26
C MET A 1 -12.90 -25.30 1.50
N SER A 2 -11.65 -25.06 1.13
CA SER A 2 -11.07 -23.72 1.25
C SER A 2 -11.75 -22.78 0.25
N THR A 3 -11.77 -21.47 0.53
CA THR A 3 -12.29 -20.45 -0.40
C THR A 3 -11.59 -20.55 -1.76
N ILE A 4 -10.32 -20.97 -1.80
CA ILE A 4 -9.53 -21.10 -3.03
C ILE A 4 -9.95 -22.33 -3.86
N GLU A 5 -10.25 -23.47 -3.23
CA GLU A 5 -10.77 -24.66 -3.95
C GLU A 5 -12.08 -24.36 -4.68
N GLN A 6 -12.96 -23.57 -4.05
CA GLN A 6 -14.20 -23.12 -4.67
C GLN A 6 -13.94 -22.16 -5.85
N ILE A 7 -13.02 -21.21 -5.69
CA ILE A 7 -12.62 -20.30 -6.77
C ILE A 7 -12.06 -21.09 -7.96
N ILE A 8 -11.17 -22.07 -7.72
CA ILE A 8 -10.60 -22.90 -8.79
C ILE A 8 -11.70 -23.69 -9.49
N GLN A 9 -12.67 -24.26 -8.74
CA GLN A 9 -13.77 -25.01 -9.31
C GLN A 9 -14.72 -24.14 -10.15
N VAL A 10 -14.99 -22.90 -9.72
CA VAL A 10 -15.88 -21.96 -10.40
C VAL A 10 -15.20 -21.33 -11.63
N CYS A 11 -13.94 -20.95 -11.50
CA CYS A 11 -13.22 -20.20 -12.52
C CYS A 11 -12.49 -21.08 -13.54
N GLY A 12 -12.11 -22.31 -13.16
CA GLY A 12 -11.57 -23.33 -14.06
C GLY A 12 -10.58 -22.79 -15.08
N ASP A 13 -10.91 -22.94 -16.37
CA ASP A 13 -10.07 -22.55 -17.51
C ASP A 13 -10.34 -21.16 -18.11
N ARG A 14 -11.16 -20.33 -17.45
CA ARG A 14 -11.54 -19.02 -17.99
C ARG A 14 -10.35 -18.05 -18.02
N THR A 15 -10.26 -17.28 -19.10
CA THR A 15 -9.27 -16.20 -19.26
C THR A 15 -9.54 -15.05 -18.30
N VAL A 16 -10.80 -14.66 -18.15
CA VAL A 16 -11.28 -13.69 -17.15
C VAL A 16 -12.39 -14.38 -16.36
N CYS A 17 -12.27 -14.40 -15.04
CA CYS A 17 -13.30 -14.94 -14.15
C CYS A 17 -13.67 -13.93 -13.08
N LEU A 18 -14.97 -13.70 -12.91
CA LEU A 18 -15.53 -12.90 -11.84
C LEU A 18 -16.14 -13.85 -10.81
N VAL A 19 -15.68 -13.78 -9.57
CA VAL A 19 -16.29 -14.47 -8.44
C VAL A 19 -17.55 -13.71 -8.02
N ASP A 20 -18.57 -14.42 -7.52
CA ASP A 20 -19.83 -13.81 -7.09
C ASP A 20 -19.59 -12.60 -6.15
N GLY A 21 -20.21 -11.47 -6.51
CA GLY A 21 -20.07 -10.20 -5.79
C GLY A 21 -18.90 -9.31 -6.24
N ALA A 22 -18.12 -9.73 -7.23
CA ALA A 22 -17.09 -8.91 -7.87
C ALA A 22 -17.53 -8.41 -9.26
N SER A 23 -16.98 -7.27 -9.67
CA SER A 23 -17.31 -6.57 -10.90
C SER A 23 -16.10 -5.83 -11.49
N ILE A 24 -16.09 -5.74 -12.83
CA ILE A 24 -15.21 -4.85 -13.62
C ILE A 24 -16.02 -4.33 -14.80
N SER A 25 -15.63 -3.19 -15.38
CA SER A 25 -16.43 -2.45 -16.36
C SER A 25 -16.67 -3.20 -17.69
N ASP A 26 -15.68 -3.95 -18.20
CA ASP A 26 -15.81 -4.69 -19.46
C ASP A 26 -14.98 -5.99 -19.47
N PRO A 27 -15.52 -7.09 -18.94
CA PRO A 27 -14.79 -8.36 -18.84
C PRO A 27 -14.56 -9.05 -20.19
N ASP A 28 -15.44 -8.85 -21.17
CA ASP A 28 -15.34 -9.49 -22.49
C ASP A 28 -14.28 -8.81 -23.36
N SER A 29 -14.20 -7.47 -23.32
CA SER A 29 -13.11 -6.73 -23.97
C SER A 29 -11.78 -7.05 -23.32
N LEU A 30 -11.72 -7.17 -21.99
CA LEU A 30 -10.50 -7.60 -21.29
C LEU A 30 -10.05 -9.00 -21.72
N ALA A 31 -10.98 -9.96 -21.79
CA ALA A 31 -10.66 -11.32 -22.24
C ALA A 31 -10.09 -11.34 -23.67
N SER A 32 -10.52 -10.42 -24.52
CA SER A 32 -10.12 -10.32 -25.93
C SER A 32 -8.70 -9.74 -26.13
N VAL A 33 -8.21 -8.94 -25.18
CA VAL A 33 -6.87 -8.31 -25.27
C VAL A 33 -5.78 -9.06 -24.50
N LEU A 34 -6.16 -9.99 -23.63
CA LEU A 34 -5.20 -10.76 -22.83
C LEU A 34 -4.40 -11.75 -23.70
N PRO A 35 -3.06 -11.84 -23.51
CA PRO A 35 -2.25 -12.80 -24.23
C PRO A 35 -2.56 -14.24 -23.76
N SER A 36 -2.36 -15.20 -24.66
CA SER A 36 -2.48 -16.62 -24.32
C SER A 36 -1.55 -16.98 -23.14
N GLY A 37 -2.12 -17.55 -22.08
CA GLY A 37 -1.38 -17.92 -20.87
C GLY A 37 -1.42 -16.88 -19.75
N ALA A 38 -1.97 -15.69 -19.99
CA ALA A 38 -2.40 -14.77 -18.94
C ALA A 38 -3.85 -15.06 -18.54
N ARG A 39 -4.14 -14.91 -17.24
CA ARG A 39 -5.50 -15.03 -16.69
C ARG A 39 -5.76 -13.94 -15.67
N VAL A 40 -7.01 -13.51 -15.59
CA VAL A 40 -7.49 -12.52 -14.64
C VAL A 40 -8.59 -13.13 -13.78
N LEU A 41 -8.44 -12.98 -12.47
CA LEU A 41 -9.43 -13.39 -11.47
C LEU A 41 -9.89 -12.15 -10.72
N VAL A 42 -11.18 -11.86 -10.74
CA VAL A 42 -11.76 -10.76 -9.97
C VAL A 42 -12.45 -11.36 -8.75
N ILE A 43 -12.04 -10.92 -7.57
CA ILE A 43 -12.60 -11.35 -6.29
C ILE A 43 -13.21 -10.15 -5.56
N PRO A 44 -14.30 -10.33 -4.79
CA PRO A 44 -14.83 -9.25 -3.99
C PRO A 44 -13.83 -8.85 -2.90
N ALA A 45 -13.92 -7.62 -2.42
CA ALA A 45 -13.20 -7.19 -1.23
C ALA A 45 -13.43 -8.21 -0.09
N PRO A 46 -12.38 -8.82 0.48
CA PRO A 46 -12.56 -9.76 1.58
C PRO A 46 -13.19 -9.02 2.76
N ASP A 47 -14.27 -9.58 3.32
CA ASP A 47 -14.73 -9.21 4.65
C ASP A 47 -13.56 -9.38 5.62
N GLN A 48 -13.44 -8.50 6.62
CA GLN A 48 -12.27 -8.40 7.52
C GLN A 48 -11.93 -9.70 8.31
N ALA A 49 -12.71 -10.77 8.11
CA ALA A 49 -12.51 -12.11 8.64
C ALA A 49 -11.82 -13.11 7.68
N GLN A 50 -11.61 -12.79 6.39
CA GLN A 50 -10.98 -13.70 5.42
C GLN A 50 -9.54 -13.27 5.11
N SER A 51 -8.59 -14.03 5.63
CA SER A 51 -7.19 -13.63 5.84
C SER A 51 -6.22 -14.04 4.72
N VAL A 52 -6.70 -14.28 3.49
CA VAL A 52 -5.83 -14.74 2.41
C VAL A 52 -5.53 -13.58 1.47
N SER A 53 -4.26 -13.25 1.30
CA SER A 53 -3.84 -12.15 0.43
C SER A 53 -4.09 -12.50 -1.04
N SER A 54 -4.41 -11.51 -1.87
CA SER A 54 -4.57 -11.74 -3.32
C SER A 54 -3.31 -12.26 -4.01
N GLY A 55 -2.11 -11.98 -3.47
CA GLY A 55 -0.88 -12.61 -3.94
C GLY A 55 -0.85 -14.12 -3.66
N THR A 56 -1.38 -14.56 -2.51
CA THR A 56 -1.52 -15.99 -2.21
C THR A 56 -2.54 -16.65 -3.14
N VAL A 57 -3.70 -16.01 -3.35
CA VAL A 57 -4.70 -16.49 -4.31
C VAL A 57 -4.12 -16.61 -5.72
N ALA A 58 -3.37 -15.60 -6.18
CA ALA A 58 -2.74 -15.61 -7.50
C ALA A 58 -1.77 -16.79 -7.66
N ASN A 59 -0.94 -17.06 -6.64
CA ASN A 59 0.04 -18.15 -6.67
C ASN A 59 -0.62 -19.53 -6.65
N GLU A 60 -1.61 -19.75 -5.78
CA GLU A 60 -2.33 -21.02 -5.70
C GLU A 60 -3.16 -21.29 -6.95
N PHE A 61 -3.82 -20.27 -7.49
CA PHE A 61 -4.58 -20.37 -8.74
C PHE A 61 -3.65 -20.69 -9.92
N LYS A 62 -2.52 -19.98 -10.04
CA LYS A 62 -1.51 -20.24 -11.07
C LYS A 62 -0.98 -21.68 -11.00
N ALA A 63 -0.69 -22.17 -9.80
CA ALA A 63 -0.22 -23.54 -9.58
C ALA A 63 -1.28 -24.59 -9.99
N ALA A 64 -2.56 -24.30 -9.74
CA ALA A 64 -3.66 -25.19 -10.09
C ALA A 64 -4.00 -25.20 -11.59
N THR A 65 -3.93 -24.05 -12.27
CA THR A 65 -4.34 -23.93 -13.69
C THR A 65 -3.18 -24.01 -14.68
N GLY A 66 -1.93 -23.99 -14.21
CA GLY A 66 -0.74 -23.96 -15.09
C GLY A 66 -0.60 -22.68 -15.91
N ALA A 67 -1.26 -21.59 -15.50
CA ALA A 67 -1.17 -20.31 -16.20
C ALA A 67 0.26 -19.74 -16.11
N GLN A 68 0.68 -18.98 -17.13
CA GLN A 68 1.97 -18.29 -17.11
C GLN A 68 1.92 -17.07 -16.20
N THR A 69 0.81 -16.34 -16.25
CA THR A 69 0.56 -15.18 -15.41
C THR A 69 -0.88 -15.18 -14.94
N VAL A 70 -1.08 -14.91 -13.65
CA VAL A 70 -2.39 -14.71 -13.02
C VAL A 70 -2.36 -13.34 -12.35
N VAL A 71 -3.32 -12.51 -12.70
CA VAL A 71 -3.61 -11.25 -12.01
C VAL A 71 -4.92 -11.42 -11.25
N VAL A 72 -4.88 -11.18 -9.94
CA VAL A 72 -6.04 -11.13 -9.07
C VAL A 72 -6.40 -9.67 -8.82
N ILE A 73 -7.62 -9.28 -9.16
CA ILE A 73 -8.19 -7.97 -8.88
C ILE A 73 -9.10 -8.12 -7.66
N GLU A 74 -8.78 -7.42 -6.57
CA GLU A 74 -9.72 -7.23 -5.46
C GLU A 74 -10.63 -6.04 -5.80
N ASP A 75 -11.88 -6.34 -6.14
CA ASP A 75 -12.91 -5.34 -6.42
C ASP A 75 -13.21 -4.54 -5.15
N ARG A 76 -12.81 -3.27 -5.17
CA ARG A 76 -12.95 -2.30 -4.08
C ARG A 76 -13.23 -0.93 -4.68
N ALA A 77 -13.55 0.06 -3.84
CA ALA A 77 -13.63 1.46 -4.28
C ALA A 77 -12.34 1.96 -4.99
N LYS A 78 -11.20 1.33 -4.67
CA LYS A 78 -9.98 1.36 -5.49
C LYS A 78 -9.42 -0.04 -5.54
N ASP A 79 -9.42 -0.63 -6.73
CA ASP A 79 -8.99 -2.00 -6.94
C ASP A 79 -7.54 -2.23 -6.47
N ARG A 80 -7.32 -3.42 -5.92
CA ARG A 80 -5.98 -3.88 -5.52
C ARG A 80 -5.60 -5.10 -6.32
N PHE A 81 -4.30 -5.27 -6.53
CA PHE A 81 -3.78 -6.32 -7.40
C PHE A 81 -2.91 -7.32 -6.63
N GLY A 82 -3.17 -8.60 -6.83
CA GLY A 82 -2.23 -9.69 -6.55
C GLY A 82 -1.72 -10.27 -7.86
N VAL A 83 -0.41 -10.51 -7.99
CA VAL A 83 0.16 -11.01 -9.25
C VAL A 83 1.02 -12.24 -8.98
N ALA A 84 0.85 -13.28 -9.79
CA ALA A 84 1.75 -14.41 -9.89
C ALA A 84 2.14 -14.59 -11.36
N SER A 85 3.43 -14.57 -11.68
CA SER A 85 3.92 -14.71 -13.06
C SER A 85 5.11 -15.67 -13.11
N ASN A 86 5.37 -16.27 -14.28
CA ASN A 86 6.63 -16.94 -14.59
C ASN A 86 7.75 -15.93 -14.89
N GLY A 87 7.37 -14.71 -15.29
CA GLY A 87 8.28 -13.57 -15.45
C GLY A 87 8.34 -12.72 -14.18
N ASP A 88 8.50 -11.42 -14.37
CA ASP A 88 8.63 -10.46 -13.26
C ASP A 88 7.25 -10.03 -12.73
N ALA A 89 6.73 -10.78 -11.76
CA ALA A 89 5.47 -10.47 -11.08
C ALA A 89 5.50 -9.10 -10.37
N ASN A 90 6.66 -8.65 -9.87
CA ASN A 90 6.79 -7.37 -9.18
C ASN A 90 6.69 -6.20 -10.15
N LYS A 91 7.28 -6.33 -11.33
CA LYS A 91 7.16 -5.33 -12.41
C LYS A 91 5.71 -5.20 -12.87
N ILE A 92 5.03 -6.31 -13.11
CA ILE A 92 3.60 -6.32 -13.50
C ILE A 92 2.75 -5.67 -12.40
N ALA A 93 2.95 -6.06 -11.14
CA ALA A 93 2.23 -5.43 -10.02
C ALA A 93 2.51 -3.93 -9.91
N THR A 94 3.75 -3.49 -10.14
CA THR A 94 4.12 -2.06 -10.11
C THR A 94 3.41 -1.29 -11.22
N GLU A 95 3.38 -1.82 -12.44
CA GLU A 95 2.70 -1.20 -13.58
C GLU A 95 1.17 -1.15 -13.41
N LEU A 96 0.56 -2.17 -12.78
CA LEU A 96 -0.87 -2.13 -12.45
C LEU A 96 -1.18 -1.03 -11.43
N ASN A 97 -0.34 -0.90 -10.39
CA ASN A 97 -0.56 0.07 -9.33
C ASN A 97 -0.17 1.52 -9.73
N SER A 98 0.70 1.72 -10.72
CA SER A 98 1.16 3.04 -11.17
C SER A 98 0.12 3.80 -12.01
N GLN A 99 -0.78 3.07 -12.69
CA GLN A 99 -1.74 3.64 -13.62
C GLN A 99 -2.81 4.51 -12.95
N ASN A 100 -3.04 4.35 -11.64
CA ASN A 100 -4.02 5.11 -10.86
C ASN A 100 -5.42 5.16 -11.48
N LEU A 101 -5.84 4.06 -12.12
CA LEU A 101 -7.15 3.90 -12.72
C LEU A 101 -8.17 3.44 -11.67
N PRO A 102 -9.44 3.86 -11.80
CA PRO A 102 -10.50 3.45 -10.89
C PRO A 102 -10.96 2.00 -11.14
N ASP A 103 -10.84 1.50 -12.39
CA ASP A 103 -11.23 0.15 -12.79
C ASP A 103 -10.00 -0.72 -13.02
N GLY A 104 -9.91 -1.85 -12.31
CA GLY A 104 -8.80 -2.78 -12.41
C GLY A 104 -8.78 -3.55 -13.73
N GLY A 105 -9.93 -3.73 -14.38
CA GLY A 105 -10.00 -4.34 -15.71
C GLY A 105 -9.29 -3.48 -16.76
N GLU A 106 -9.53 -2.17 -16.73
CA GLU A 106 -8.83 -1.18 -17.57
C GLU A 106 -7.32 -1.16 -17.31
N ALA A 107 -6.91 -1.19 -16.04
CA ALA A 107 -5.50 -1.24 -15.67
C ALA A 107 -4.79 -2.49 -16.21
N VAL A 108 -5.45 -3.65 -16.19
CA VAL A 108 -4.89 -4.89 -16.76
C VAL A 108 -4.86 -4.84 -18.28
N ALA A 109 -5.90 -4.30 -18.92
CA ALA A 109 -5.96 -4.18 -20.38
C ALA A 109 -4.79 -3.36 -20.95
N ASN A 110 -4.46 -2.23 -20.31
CA ASN A 110 -3.38 -1.34 -20.73
C ASN A 110 -1.99 -1.99 -20.74
N ILE A 111 -1.79 -3.00 -19.90
CA ILE A 111 -0.50 -3.69 -19.78
C ILE A 111 -0.54 -5.11 -20.32
N ALA A 112 -1.62 -5.51 -20.99
CA ALA A 112 -1.87 -6.87 -21.41
C ALA A 112 -0.70 -7.49 -22.19
N SER A 113 -0.05 -6.70 -23.05
CA SER A 113 1.12 -7.11 -23.84
C SER A 113 2.35 -7.47 -23.00
N THR A 114 2.42 -7.04 -21.74
CA THR A 114 3.53 -7.29 -20.82
C THR A 114 3.29 -8.48 -19.90
N LEU A 115 2.06 -9.00 -19.85
CA LEU A 115 1.64 -10.05 -18.90
C LEU A 115 2.27 -11.40 -19.22
N VAL A 116 2.66 -11.64 -20.47
CA VAL A 116 3.40 -12.84 -20.87
C VAL A 116 4.68 -12.40 -21.55
N SER A 117 5.83 -12.79 -21.01
CA SER A 117 7.10 -12.57 -21.70
C SER A 117 7.12 -13.36 -23.01
N ALA A 118 7.44 -12.70 -24.13
CA ALA A 118 7.86 -13.40 -25.33
C ALA A 118 9.02 -14.35 -24.96
N GLY A 119 8.96 -15.59 -25.46
CA GLY A 119 9.71 -16.74 -24.95
C GLY A 119 11.24 -16.57 -24.80
N PRO A 120 11.89 -17.58 -24.20
CA PRO A 120 13.26 -17.46 -23.73
C PRO A 120 14.24 -17.14 -24.88
N ALA A 121 15.13 -16.19 -24.64
CA ALA A 121 16.36 -16.06 -25.42
C ALA A 121 17.14 -17.40 -25.35
N PRO A 122 17.77 -17.86 -26.45
CA PRO A 122 18.41 -19.17 -26.49
C PRO A 122 19.61 -19.19 -25.54
N SER A 123 19.48 -19.92 -24.43
CA SER A 123 20.62 -20.35 -23.62
C SER A 123 21.31 -21.50 -24.35
N GLY A 124 22.35 -21.17 -25.11
CA GLY A 124 23.33 -22.15 -25.54
C GLY A 124 24.10 -22.69 -24.34
N GLY A 125 24.23 -24.02 -24.24
CA GLY A 125 25.20 -24.65 -23.33
C GLY A 125 24.78 -25.98 -22.70
N GLN A 126 24.70 -27.03 -23.52
CA GLN A 126 25.23 -28.39 -23.31
C GLN A 126 25.34 -28.95 -21.87
N GLY A 127 24.67 -30.09 -21.61
CA GLY A 127 25.03 -30.98 -20.50
C GLY A 127 24.01 -32.05 -20.14
N ASP A 128 24.14 -33.21 -20.80
CA ASP A 128 23.52 -34.53 -20.59
C ASP A 128 22.93 -34.90 -19.22
N GLY A 129 21.84 -35.68 -19.23
CA GLY A 129 21.54 -36.59 -18.11
C GLY A 129 20.09 -37.06 -17.93
N GLY A 130 19.66 -37.99 -18.77
CA GLY A 130 18.62 -39.02 -18.57
C GLY A 130 17.64 -39.03 -17.38
N ALA A 131 16.36 -39.09 -17.76
CA ALA A 131 15.34 -40.10 -17.38
C ALA A 131 14.21 -39.74 -16.37
N PRO A 132 12.98 -40.32 -16.56
CA PRO A 132 11.71 -39.79 -16.06
C PRO A 132 10.95 -40.72 -15.08
N TRP A 133 10.12 -40.19 -14.16
CA TRP A 133 9.07 -40.93 -13.42
C TRP A 133 7.92 -39.97 -13.05
N ILE A 134 6.72 -40.08 -13.63
CA ILE A 134 5.52 -40.88 -13.27
C ILE A 134 4.81 -40.48 -11.95
N VAL A 135 3.58 -39.98 -12.16
CA VAL A 135 2.31 -40.00 -11.39
C VAL A 135 2.28 -40.68 -10.01
N GLY A 136 1.63 -40.02 -9.03
CA GLY A 136 1.08 -40.68 -7.84
C GLY A 136 0.14 -39.79 -7.03
N ALA A 137 -1.16 -40.01 -7.17
CA ALA A 137 -2.23 -39.49 -6.31
C ALA A 137 -2.17 -40.10 -4.90
N GLY A 138 -2.58 -39.35 -3.88
CA GLY A 138 -2.65 -39.84 -2.50
C GLY A 138 -3.52 -38.99 -1.59
N VAL A 139 -4.80 -39.34 -1.55
CA VAL A 139 -5.79 -38.91 -0.55
C VAL A 139 -5.40 -39.47 0.82
N LEU A 140 -5.43 -38.63 1.87
CA LEU A 140 -5.51 -39.10 3.26
C LEU A 140 -6.34 -38.12 4.11
N VAL A 141 -7.61 -38.50 4.31
CA VAL A 141 -8.48 -38.01 5.38
C VAL A 141 -8.13 -38.77 6.64
N LEU A 142 -8.01 -38.10 7.80
CA LEU A 142 -8.58 -38.52 9.09
C LEU A 142 -8.28 -37.51 10.24
N VAL A 143 -9.37 -36.87 10.69
CA VAL A 143 -9.83 -36.57 12.06
C VAL A 143 -8.80 -36.44 13.21
N ALA A 144 -8.79 -35.26 13.84
CA ALA A 144 -8.60 -35.12 15.28
C ALA A 144 -9.30 -33.84 15.81
N VAL A 145 -10.53 -33.99 16.29
CA VAL A 145 -11.25 -32.98 17.09
C VAL A 145 -10.95 -33.26 18.56
N GLY A 146 -10.39 -32.29 19.27
CA GLY A 146 -10.35 -32.32 20.74
C GLY A 146 -9.07 -31.84 21.43
N ALA A 147 -8.51 -30.66 21.08
CA ALA A 147 -7.53 -29.95 21.94
C ALA A 147 -7.26 -28.48 21.53
N ALA A 148 -8.20 -27.80 20.85
CA ALA A 148 -7.88 -26.55 20.14
C ALA A 148 -8.06 -25.25 20.96
N VAL A 149 -8.65 -25.27 22.16
CA VAL A 149 -9.00 -24.02 22.86
C VAL A 149 -7.84 -23.45 23.69
N THR A 150 -6.97 -24.28 24.27
CA THR A 150 -5.85 -23.80 25.09
C THR A 150 -4.61 -23.40 24.28
N THR A 151 -4.37 -24.04 23.14
CA THR A 151 -3.21 -23.72 22.27
C THR A 151 -3.37 -22.40 21.52
N LEU A 152 -4.61 -22.00 21.21
CA LEU A 152 -4.91 -20.77 20.47
C LEU A 152 -4.68 -19.50 21.32
N LEU A 153 -4.99 -19.55 22.62
CA LEU A 153 -4.71 -18.45 23.55
C LEU A 153 -3.20 -18.30 23.84
N ILE A 154 -2.46 -19.41 23.92
CA ILE A 154 -1.00 -19.38 24.11
C ILE A 154 -0.28 -18.89 22.82
N ARG A 155 -0.77 -19.24 21.62
CA ARG A 155 -0.24 -18.72 20.36
C ARG A 155 -0.50 -17.22 20.18
N ARG A 156 -1.69 -16.75 20.55
CA ARG A 156 -2.05 -15.32 20.47
C ARG A 156 -1.18 -14.46 21.41
N SER A 157 -0.91 -14.94 22.62
CA SER A 157 -0.01 -14.24 23.56
C SER A 157 1.46 -14.29 23.14
N ARG A 158 1.93 -15.37 22.49
CA ARG A 158 3.29 -15.45 21.94
C ARG A 158 3.50 -14.55 20.74
N ASN A 159 2.50 -14.41 19.86
CA ASN A 159 2.57 -13.48 18.73
C ASN A 159 2.47 -12.01 19.19
N ALA A 160 1.65 -11.70 20.20
CA ALA A 160 1.63 -10.37 20.81
C ALA A 160 2.98 -10.01 21.44
N LYS A 161 3.62 -10.95 22.16
CA LYS A 161 4.97 -10.74 22.73
C LYS A 161 6.06 -10.56 21.67
N ARG A 162 5.94 -11.24 20.52
CA ARG A 162 6.85 -11.07 19.38
C ARG A 162 6.62 -9.75 18.65
N ALA A 163 5.37 -9.33 18.46
CA ALA A 163 5.02 -8.03 17.91
C ALA A 163 5.57 -6.90 18.80
N VAL A 164 5.34 -6.96 20.11
CA VAL A 164 5.90 -6.01 21.08
C VAL A 164 7.44 -6.05 21.14
N GLY A 165 8.06 -7.20 20.85
CA GLY A 165 9.52 -7.33 20.71
C GLY A 165 10.04 -6.69 19.42
N ALA A 166 9.34 -6.86 18.30
CA ALA A 166 9.67 -6.27 17.01
C ALA A 166 9.50 -4.75 17.03
N SER A 167 8.40 -4.23 17.61
CA SER A 167 8.18 -2.79 17.81
C SER A 167 9.27 -2.17 18.66
N ARG A 168 9.65 -2.78 19.79
CA ARG A 168 10.76 -2.29 20.63
C ARG A 168 12.12 -2.34 19.94
N LYS A 169 12.34 -3.28 19.02
CA LYS A 169 13.56 -3.34 18.20
C LYS A 169 13.57 -2.22 17.17
N LEU A 170 12.44 -1.99 16.49
CA LEU A 170 12.27 -0.89 15.53
C LEU A 170 12.49 0.45 16.20
N GLU A 171 11.92 0.66 17.38
CA GLU A 171 12.05 1.89 18.17
C GLU A 171 13.52 2.17 18.55
N LYS A 172 14.25 1.17 19.04
CA LYS A 172 15.70 1.30 19.30
C LYS A 172 16.53 1.59 18.04
N GLN A 173 16.16 0.98 16.90
CA GLN A 173 16.84 1.21 15.63
C GLN A 173 16.53 2.61 15.10
N LEU A 174 15.31 3.10 15.32
CA LEU A 174 14.87 4.44 14.96
C LEU A 174 15.60 5.49 15.82
N GLU A 175 15.69 5.30 17.14
CA GLU A 175 16.50 6.15 18.02
C GLU A 175 17.96 6.23 17.56
N ALA A 176 18.54 5.11 17.13
CA ALA A 176 19.92 5.07 16.62
C ALA A 176 20.08 5.73 15.24
N ALA A 177 19.01 5.78 14.44
CA ALA A 177 18.97 6.43 13.13
C ALA A 177 18.70 7.93 13.23
N LEU A 178 17.93 8.35 14.23
CA LEU A 178 17.43 9.71 14.43
C LEU A 178 18.20 10.40 15.57
N HIS A 179 19.45 10.78 15.28
CA HIS A 179 20.29 11.52 16.23
C HIS A 179 20.48 12.99 15.82
N GLY A 180 20.68 13.88 16.81
CA GLY A 180 20.84 15.31 16.60
C GLY A 180 19.51 16.04 16.36
N GLU A 181 19.54 17.37 16.33
CA GLU A 181 18.33 18.24 16.36
C GLU A 181 17.26 17.83 15.34
N ASN A 182 17.64 17.58 14.08
CA ASN A 182 16.68 17.17 13.05
C ASN A 182 16.14 15.74 13.27
N GLY A 183 16.97 14.83 13.80
CA GLY A 183 16.57 13.46 14.13
C GLY A 183 15.56 13.43 15.27
N GLU A 184 15.84 14.17 16.34
CA GLU A 184 14.94 14.31 17.49
C GLU A 184 13.60 14.88 17.05
N PHE A 185 13.60 15.95 16.26
CA PHE A 185 12.36 16.52 15.73
C PHE A 185 11.55 15.51 14.90
N VAL A 186 12.20 14.79 13.98
CA VAL A 186 11.52 13.80 13.13
C VAL A 186 10.92 12.67 13.97
N ARG A 187 11.63 12.21 15.00
CA ARG A 187 11.13 11.20 15.93
C ARG A 187 9.88 11.71 16.65
N ASP A 188 9.97 12.89 17.26
CA ASP A 188 8.88 13.48 18.02
C ASP A 188 7.66 13.74 17.14
N ALA A 189 7.87 14.12 15.87
CA ALA A 189 6.80 14.26 14.89
C ALA A 189 6.13 12.93 14.51
N ILE A 190 6.90 11.84 14.38
CA ILE A 190 6.34 10.49 14.14
C ILE A 190 5.50 10.04 15.34
N ASP A 191 5.97 10.29 16.56
CA ASP A 191 5.22 9.96 17.78
C ASP A 191 3.94 10.79 17.92
N GLU A 192 4.01 12.07 17.57
CA GLU A 192 2.83 12.92 17.52
C GLU A 192 1.81 12.44 16.48
N ILE A 193 2.25 12.02 15.28
CA ILE A 193 1.38 11.41 14.27
C ILE A 193 0.68 10.16 14.83
N ARG A 194 1.37 9.29 15.57
CA ARG A 194 0.77 8.12 16.23
C ARG A 194 -0.25 8.51 17.29
N ARG A 195 0.04 9.56 18.07
CA ARG A 195 -0.89 10.09 19.07
C ARG A 195 -2.16 10.61 18.40
N LEU A 196 -2.01 11.37 17.32
CA LEU A 196 -3.13 11.92 16.53
C LEU A 196 -3.94 10.81 15.84
N ALA A 197 -3.31 9.68 15.48
CA ALA A 197 -4.02 8.52 14.95
C ALA A 197 -5.06 7.95 15.92
N GLY A 198 -4.82 8.05 17.22
CA GLY A 198 -5.80 7.70 18.26
C GLY A 198 -6.86 8.78 18.49
N ALA A 199 -6.54 10.05 18.20
CA ALA A 199 -7.45 11.18 18.39
C ALA A 199 -8.47 11.32 17.24
N TYR A 200 -8.12 10.89 16.02
CA TYR A 200 -8.96 11.01 14.83
C TYR A 200 -9.27 9.63 14.22
N PRO A 201 -10.37 8.96 14.62
CA PRO A 201 -10.68 7.59 14.19
C PRO A 201 -10.72 7.40 12.66
N GLU A 202 -11.28 8.35 11.93
CA GLU A 202 -11.39 8.32 10.46
C GLU A 202 -10.03 8.46 9.76
N LEU A 203 -9.09 9.16 10.39
CA LEU A 203 -7.75 9.40 9.85
C LEU A 203 -6.71 8.42 10.42
N GLY A 204 -7.04 7.75 11.52
CA GLY A 204 -6.17 6.88 12.30
C GLY A 204 -5.44 5.81 11.50
N PRO A 205 -6.13 5.02 10.65
CA PRO A 205 -5.47 4.03 9.81
C PRO A 205 -4.40 4.63 8.88
N ARG A 206 -4.65 5.83 8.33
CA ARG A 206 -3.73 6.52 7.43
C ARG A 206 -2.52 7.06 8.19
N LEU A 207 -2.73 7.67 9.35
CA LEU A 207 -1.64 8.18 10.21
C LEU A 207 -0.78 7.05 10.78
N ASN A 208 -1.37 5.91 11.12
CA ASN A 208 -0.64 4.73 11.55
C ASN A 208 0.28 4.23 10.42
N GLY A 209 -0.26 4.05 9.21
CA GLY A 209 0.53 3.66 8.03
C GLY A 209 1.68 4.62 7.74
N LEU A 210 1.41 5.92 7.76
CA LEU A 210 2.43 6.96 7.60
C LEU A 210 3.54 6.83 8.66
N SER A 211 3.18 6.69 9.95
CA SER A 211 4.16 6.58 11.02
C SER A 211 5.04 5.32 10.89
N GLU A 212 4.48 4.23 10.38
CA GLU A 212 5.18 2.97 10.12
C GLU A 212 6.16 3.12 8.95
N HIS A 213 5.71 3.67 7.82
CA HIS A 213 6.56 3.91 6.66
C HIS A 213 7.69 4.90 6.95
N LEU A 214 7.42 6.00 7.68
CA LEU A 214 8.47 6.92 8.11
C LEU A 214 9.52 6.23 8.98
N SER A 215 9.09 5.41 9.94
CA SER A 215 10.01 4.68 10.81
C SER A 215 10.88 3.71 10.03
N GLU A 216 10.26 2.96 9.11
CA GLU A 216 10.96 2.00 8.26
C GLU A 216 11.96 2.69 7.32
N LEU A 217 11.58 3.83 6.74
CA LEU A 217 12.44 4.64 5.89
C LEU A 217 13.75 5.03 6.61
N PHE A 218 13.65 5.64 7.79
CA PHE A 218 14.83 6.10 8.51
C PHE A 218 15.72 4.95 9.00
N VAL A 219 15.13 3.83 9.41
CA VAL A 219 15.89 2.61 9.74
C VAL A 219 16.63 2.07 8.52
N ARG A 220 15.98 2.02 7.35
CA ARG A 220 16.61 1.53 6.11
C ARG A 220 17.71 2.44 5.62
N VAL A 221 17.47 3.75 5.58
CA VAL A 221 18.45 4.75 5.15
C VAL A 221 19.68 4.70 6.05
N ARG A 222 19.51 4.56 7.36
CA ARG A 222 20.63 4.38 8.29
C ARG A 222 21.43 3.10 8.00
N SER A 223 20.76 2.02 7.60
CA SER A 223 21.41 0.72 7.40
C SER A 223 22.04 0.52 6.01
N ARG A 224 21.50 1.16 4.98
CA ARG A 224 21.83 0.92 3.56
C ARG A 224 22.26 2.18 2.81
N GLY A 225 21.84 3.35 3.27
CA GLY A 225 22.19 4.63 2.67
C GLY A 225 23.49 5.20 3.25
N THR A 226 23.92 6.33 2.69
CA THR A 226 25.07 7.09 3.19
C THR A 226 24.65 8.04 4.32
N ASP A 227 25.61 8.45 5.18
CA ASP A 227 25.36 9.47 6.20
C ASP A 227 24.91 10.81 5.59
N GLN A 228 25.36 11.13 4.38
CA GLN A 228 24.92 12.32 3.65
C GLN A 228 23.46 12.21 3.21
N GLN A 229 23.05 11.05 2.68
CA GLN A 229 21.65 10.77 2.32
C GLN A 229 20.76 10.85 3.56
N LEU A 230 21.19 10.30 4.70
CA LEU A 230 20.47 10.40 5.96
C LEU A 230 20.29 11.86 6.41
N ARG A 231 21.36 12.66 6.40
CA ARG A 231 21.30 14.07 6.80
C ARG A 231 20.37 14.88 5.90
N LEU A 232 20.44 14.69 4.59
CA LEU A 232 19.58 15.39 3.63
C LEU A 232 18.11 15.01 3.85
N LEU A 233 17.84 13.70 4.04
CA LEU A 233 16.51 13.19 4.31
C LEU A 233 15.93 13.77 5.62
N LEU A 234 16.73 13.85 6.68
CA LEU A 234 16.34 14.44 7.96
C LEU A 234 15.93 15.91 7.84
N VAL A 235 16.69 16.71 7.08
CA VAL A 235 16.36 18.13 6.85
C VAL A 235 15.04 18.27 6.10
N GLN A 236 14.85 17.48 5.03
CA GLN A 236 13.65 17.55 4.21
C GLN A 236 12.39 17.11 4.98
N TYR A 237 12.47 15.97 5.67
CA TYR A 237 11.33 15.46 6.44
C TYR A 237 11.05 16.30 7.68
N ARG A 238 12.05 16.97 8.28
CA ARG A 238 11.78 17.96 9.34
C ARG A 238 10.82 19.05 8.85
N ASP A 239 11.11 19.68 7.71
CA ASP A 239 10.23 20.73 7.17
C ASP A 239 8.85 20.19 6.80
N THR A 240 8.81 19.03 6.14
CA THR A 240 7.57 18.36 5.71
C THR A 240 6.68 17.99 6.90
N LEU A 241 7.25 17.30 7.90
CA LEU A 241 6.53 16.84 9.08
C LEU A 241 6.12 17.99 9.99
N SER A 242 6.92 19.07 10.07
CA SER A 242 6.53 20.28 10.81
C SER A 242 5.23 20.87 10.28
N LYS A 243 5.12 20.99 8.94
CA LYS A 243 3.90 21.49 8.30
C LYS A 243 2.73 20.53 8.45
N LEU A 244 2.98 19.23 8.30
CA LEU A 244 1.94 18.20 8.41
C LEU A 244 1.38 18.11 9.83
N VAL A 245 2.24 18.04 10.85
CA VAL A 245 1.83 17.99 12.27
C VAL A 245 1.02 19.23 12.62
N LYS A 246 1.45 20.42 12.17
CA LYS A 246 0.70 21.65 12.35
C LYS A 246 -0.67 21.62 11.66
N ALA A 247 -0.74 21.06 10.45
CA ALA A 247 -2.02 20.91 9.74
C ALA A 247 -2.93 19.85 10.38
N LEU A 248 -2.39 18.86 11.10
CA LEU A 248 -3.17 17.84 11.82
C LEU A 248 -3.49 18.25 13.26
N ALA A 249 -2.90 19.32 13.74
CA ALA A 249 -3.04 19.75 15.12
C ALA A 249 -4.49 20.14 15.46
N ASP A 250 -4.77 20.09 16.76
CA ASP A 250 -6.10 20.29 17.30
C ASP A 250 -6.65 21.71 17.03
N ASP A 251 -5.75 22.68 16.88
CA ASP A 251 -6.04 24.08 16.55
C ASP A 251 -6.44 24.32 15.08
N TYR A 252 -6.17 23.37 14.18
CA TYR A 252 -6.61 23.44 12.79
C TYR A 252 -7.52 22.28 12.41
N TYR A 253 -7.01 21.04 12.25
CA TYR A 253 -7.83 19.92 11.81
C TYR A 253 -8.93 19.60 12.82
N GLY A 254 -8.58 19.57 14.11
CA GLY A 254 -9.53 19.33 15.20
C GLY A 254 -10.58 20.43 15.29
N ASP A 255 -10.19 21.69 15.12
CA ASP A 255 -11.12 22.82 15.16
C ASP A 255 -12.07 22.84 13.95
N VAL A 256 -11.55 22.64 12.73
CA VAL A 256 -12.37 22.53 11.51
C VAL A 256 -13.39 21.39 11.64
N GLN A 257 -12.98 20.26 12.23
CA GLN A 257 -13.84 19.11 12.44
C GLN A 257 -14.93 19.37 13.49
N ARG A 258 -14.61 20.02 14.60
CA ARG A 258 -15.55 20.26 15.71
C ARG A 258 -16.46 21.47 15.49
N ASN A 259 -15.95 22.48 14.80
CA ASN A 259 -16.63 23.76 14.63
C ASN A 259 -16.75 24.16 13.16
N PRO A 260 -17.32 23.31 12.28
CA PRO A 260 -17.35 23.55 10.83
C PRO A 260 -18.03 24.86 10.43
N GLN A 261 -18.94 25.39 11.26
CA GLN A 261 -19.63 26.67 11.04
C GLN A 261 -18.72 27.90 11.09
N TYR A 262 -17.54 27.81 11.72
CA TYR A 262 -16.59 28.92 11.80
C TYR A 262 -15.58 28.93 10.64
N TRP A 263 -15.62 27.91 9.79
CA TRP A 263 -14.65 27.73 8.72
C TRP A 263 -15.32 27.81 7.35
N SER A 264 -14.67 28.51 6.43
CA SER A 264 -15.04 28.47 5.01
C SER A 264 -14.63 27.12 4.42
N ASN A 265 -15.54 26.46 3.69
CA ASN A 265 -15.30 25.17 3.02
C ASN A 265 -14.64 24.10 3.94
N PRO A 266 -15.26 23.72 5.07
CA PRO A 266 -14.64 22.84 6.05
C PRO A 266 -14.34 21.45 5.46
N GLN A 267 -15.23 20.91 4.61
CA GLN A 267 -15.00 19.62 3.95
C GLN A 267 -13.79 19.67 3.02
N GLY A 268 -13.63 20.74 2.24
CA GLY A 268 -12.47 20.92 1.37
C GLY A 268 -11.16 20.97 2.16
N ARG A 269 -11.14 21.70 3.28
CA ARG A 269 -9.96 21.80 4.16
C ARG A 269 -9.57 20.45 4.78
N LEU A 270 -10.55 19.69 5.28
CA LEU A 270 -10.30 18.34 5.81
C LEU A 270 -9.75 17.41 4.72
N ALA A 271 -10.31 17.47 3.51
CA ALA A 271 -9.85 16.68 2.37
C ALA A 271 -8.45 17.09 1.90
N GLU A 272 -8.07 18.36 2.01
CA GLU A 272 -6.71 18.83 1.73
C GLU A 272 -5.68 18.23 2.68
N VAL A 273 -5.97 18.23 3.98
CA VAL A 273 -5.09 17.62 5.00
C VAL A 273 -4.97 16.12 4.76
N GLN A 274 -6.08 15.43 4.45
CA GLN A 274 -6.07 14.01 4.11
C GLN A 274 -5.20 13.71 2.88
N ARG A 275 -5.35 14.49 1.80
CA ARG A 275 -4.51 14.36 0.60
C ARG A 275 -3.03 14.62 0.90
N ALA A 276 -2.72 15.53 1.80
CA ALA A 276 -1.34 15.77 2.22
C ALA A 276 -0.76 14.59 3.00
N VAL A 277 -1.53 13.98 3.92
CA VAL A 277 -1.14 12.74 4.59
C VAL A 277 -0.83 11.65 3.56
N ASP A 278 -1.72 11.41 2.61
CA ASP A 278 -1.55 10.41 1.56
C ASP A 278 -0.31 10.68 0.68
N SER A 279 -0.08 11.96 0.34
CA SER A 279 1.07 12.36 -0.47
C SER A 279 2.40 12.14 0.25
N VAL A 280 2.48 12.47 1.54
CA VAL A 280 3.69 12.25 2.34
C VAL A 280 3.93 10.76 2.55
N ASP A 281 2.88 9.97 2.75
CA ASP A 281 2.96 8.51 2.87
C ASP A 281 3.50 7.87 1.59
N LEU A 282 2.94 8.24 0.44
CA LEU A 282 3.41 7.78 -0.87
C LEU A 282 4.89 8.14 -1.09
N GLN A 283 5.31 9.34 -0.71
CA GLN A 283 6.71 9.76 -0.79
C GLN A 283 7.61 8.93 0.13
N ALA A 284 7.17 8.60 1.35
CA ALA A 284 7.94 7.76 2.26
C ALA A 284 8.16 6.36 1.66
N VAL A 285 7.12 5.75 1.08
CA VAL A 285 7.19 4.45 0.41
C VAL A 285 8.12 4.50 -0.81
N GLU A 286 8.04 5.54 -1.63
CA GLU A 286 8.92 5.69 -2.79
C GLU A 286 10.39 5.88 -2.37
N ASN A 287 10.65 6.67 -1.34
CA ASN A 287 12.00 6.81 -0.78
C ASN A 287 12.52 5.48 -0.19
N ILE A 288 11.66 4.66 0.41
CA ILE A 288 12.02 3.29 0.84
C ILE A 288 12.45 2.45 -0.37
N ARG A 289 11.69 2.51 -1.47
CA ARG A 289 12.01 1.78 -2.72
C ARG A 289 13.38 2.22 -3.26
N GLN A 290 13.63 3.52 -3.36
CA GLN A 290 14.91 4.07 -3.83
C GLN A 290 16.10 3.62 -2.97
N VAL A 291 15.94 3.62 -1.64
CA VAL A 291 16.99 3.14 -0.71
C VAL A 291 17.25 1.66 -0.88
N ASN A 292 16.21 0.85 -1.10
CA ASN A 292 16.35 -0.58 -1.36
C ASN A 292 17.04 -0.88 -2.69
N GLU A 293 16.81 -0.03 -3.70
CA GLU A 293 17.43 -0.11 -5.02
C GLU A 293 18.83 0.54 -5.05
N SER A 294 19.32 1.07 -3.93
CA SER A 294 20.58 1.82 -3.83
C SER A 294 20.66 3.00 -4.81
N ARG A 295 19.51 3.59 -5.14
CA ARG A 295 19.39 4.79 -5.97
C ARG A 295 19.56 6.04 -5.11
N ASP A 296 19.86 7.15 -5.78
CA ASP A 296 19.80 8.46 -5.14
C ASP A 296 18.36 8.80 -4.73
N LEU A 297 18.25 9.45 -3.58
CA LEU A 297 16.98 9.89 -3.03
C LEU A 297 16.47 11.08 -3.84
N GLU A 298 15.35 10.88 -4.52
CA GLU A 298 14.68 11.93 -5.28
C GLU A 298 13.64 12.62 -4.40
N PHE A 299 13.88 13.91 -4.14
CA PHE A 299 12.93 14.75 -3.43
C PHE A 299 11.99 15.38 -4.45
N LYS A 300 10.86 14.74 -4.71
CA LYS A 300 9.76 15.41 -5.40
C LYS A 300 9.37 16.62 -4.53
N VAL A 301 9.35 17.81 -5.15
CA VAL A 301 8.87 19.06 -4.53
C VAL A 301 7.37 18.92 -4.30
N ALA A 302 7.00 18.12 -3.31
CA ALA A 302 5.63 17.72 -3.05
C ALA A 302 5.15 18.42 -1.80
N LEU A 303 5.11 19.76 -1.79
CA LEU A 303 4.41 20.49 -0.74
C LEU A 303 4.00 21.93 -1.10
N ASP A 304 4.12 22.37 -2.37
CA ASP A 304 3.58 23.67 -2.79
C ASP A 304 2.05 23.74 -2.57
N SER A 305 1.36 22.61 -2.69
CA SER A 305 -0.08 22.50 -2.42
C SER A 305 -0.44 22.57 -0.93
N LEU A 306 0.43 22.10 -0.01
CA LEU A 306 0.15 22.18 1.44
C LEU A 306 0.51 23.57 2.00
N ILE A 307 1.61 24.16 1.51
CA ILE A 307 2.03 25.52 1.90
C ILE A 307 0.96 26.53 1.48
N LYS A 308 0.40 26.37 0.28
CA LYS A 308 -0.72 27.20 -0.18
C LYS A 308 -1.96 27.04 0.72
N ALA A 309 -2.38 25.82 1.05
CA ALA A 309 -3.54 25.60 1.92
C ALA A 309 -3.38 26.18 3.35
N VAL A 310 -2.21 25.98 3.97
CA VAL A 310 -1.93 26.48 5.35
C VAL A 310 -1.71 28.00 5.38
N ASN A 311 -1.10 28.59 4.35
CA ASN A 311 -0.93 30.05 4.25
C ASN A 311 -2.23 30.75 3.83
N ASP A 312 -2.99 30.20 2.89
CA ASP A 312 -4.30 30.73 2.48
C ASP A 312 -5.30 30.65 3.64
N ALA A 313 -5.22 29.61 4.50
CA ALA A 313 -6.00 29.54 5.74
C ALA A 313 -5.71 30.70 6.69
N LYS A 314 -4.44 31.08 6.88
CA LYS A 314 -4.07 32.26 7.70
C LYS A 314 -4.44 33.60 7.06
N LEU A 315 -4.50 33.67 5.73
CA LEU A 315 -4.81 34.89 5.00
C LEU A 315 -6.33 35.10 4.81
N SER A 316 -7.14 34.05 4.62
CA SER A 316 -8.60 34.20 4.48
C SER A 316 -9.24 34.74 5.76
N ASP A 317 -8.72 34.38 6.93
CA ASP A 317 -9.21 34.85 8.23
C ASP A 317 -8.88 36.33 8.48
N VAL A 318 -7.91 36.90 7.75
CA VAL A 318 -7.51 38.32 7.86
C VAL A 318 -8.21 39.20 6.82
N TYR A 319 -8.68 38.64 5.71
CA TYR A 319 -9.22 39.41 4.56
C TYR A 319 -10.70 39.17 4.24
N SER A 320 -11.46 38.52 5.13
CA SER A 320 -12.90 38.26 4.91
C SER A 320 -13.80 39.53 4.90
N ASP A 321 -13.27 40.72 5.21
CA ASP A 321 -14.07 41.96 5.37
C ASP A 321 -13.92 43.01 4.26
N ARG A 322 -13.37 42.68 3.08
CA ARG A 322 -13.44 43.60 1.93
C ARG A 322 -14.20 43.01 0.77
N ASP A 323 -15.51 43.22 0.82
CA ASP A 323 -16.34 43.23 -0.38
C ASP A 323 -15.83 44.35 -1.32
N PRO A 324 -15.29 44.00 -2.51
CA PRO A 324 -14.82 45.00 -3.46
C PRO A 324 -15.96 45.80 -4.12
N SER A 325 -17.23 45.52 -3.78
CA SER A 325 -18.39 46.20 -4.36
C SER A 325 -18.94 47.37 -3.53
N ASN A 326 -18.37 47.70 -2.36
CA ASN A 326 -18.82 48.84 -1.56
C ASN A 326 -17.71 49.90 -1.33
N PRO A 327 -17.67 51.00 -2.09
CA PRO A 327 -16.64 52.04 -1.97
C PRO A 327 -16.93 53.06 -0.86
N GLN A 328 -17.58 52.67 0.25
CA GLN A 328 -17.75 53.52 1.42
C GLN A 328 -17.63 52.75 2.74
N SER A 329 -16.40 52.69 3.24
CA SER A 329 -16.07 52.65 4.68
C SER A 329 -14.62 53.11 4.85
#